data_AF-A0A377B1C8-F1
#
_entry.id   AF-A0A377B1C8-F1
#
_cell.length_a   1.000
_cell.length_b   1.000
_cell.length_c   1.000
_cell.angle_alpha   90.00
_cell.angle_beta   90.00
_cell.angle_gamma   90.00
#
_symmetry.space_group_name_H-M   'P 1'
#
loop_
_entity.id
_entity.type
_entity.pdbx_description
1 polymer ?
#
loop_
_entity_poly.entity_id
_entity_poly.type
_entity_poly.pdbx_seq_one_letter_code
_entity_poly.pdbx_strand_id
1 'polypeptide(L)'
;MRLLNRLNQYQRLWQPSAGKPQTVTVSELAERCFCSERHVRTLLRQAQEAGWLEWQAQSGRGKRGQLRFLVTPESLRNAMMEQALETGKQQDVLELAQLAQVSCALCYSRLWADNGKTIHPRCVFPTIAHSNRYNQAFLPGRAEQHLAGQIFSGLTRFDNNTQRPIGDLAHHWETSTDGLRWDFYLRSTLHWHNGDAVKASHLHQRLLMLLQLPALDQLFISVKRIEVTHPQCLTFFLHRPDYWLAHRLASYCSHLAHPQFPLIGTGPFRLTQFTAELVRLESHDYYHLRHPLLKAVEYWITPPLFRKDLGTSCRHPVQITIGKPEELQRVSQVSSGISLGFCYLTLRKSPRLSLWQGAKSDLHYSSIRFITNVRSRRKPDHRQSCITARLDYSALASTG
;
A
#
# COMPACT_ATOMS: atom_id res chain seq x y z
N MET A 1 10.66 25.29 -9.98
CA MET A 1 9.91 26.52 -9.57
C MET A 1 9.16 27.26 -10.70
N ARG A 2 9.03 26.78 -11.95
CA ARG A 2 8.57 27.64 -13.08
C ARG A 2 7.45 27.08 -13.98
N LEU A 3 7.02 25.81 -13.85
CA LEU A 3 5.97 25.24 -14.70
C LEU A 3 4.56 25.36 -14.08
N LEU A 4 4.38 24.92 -12.83
CA LEU A 4 3.07 24.91 -12.16
C LEU A 4 2.46 26.31 -12.06
N ASN A 5 3.27 27.32 -11.73
CA ASN A 5 2.84 28.72 -11.67
C ASN A 5 2.38 29.25 -13.04
N ARG A 6 3.03 28.85 -14.14
CA ARG A 6 2.61 29.22 -15.49
C ARG A 6 1.28 28.58 -15.85
N LEU A 7 1.08 27.31 -15.52
CA LEU A 7 -0.19 26.61 -15.74
C LEU A 7 -1.33 27.26 -14.93
N ASN A 8 -1.08 27.59 -13.66
CA ASN A 8 -2.06 28.27 -12.79
C ASN A 8 -2.41 29.67 -13.31
N GLN A 9 -1.42 30.44 -13.77
CA GLN A 9 -1.66 31.75 -14.39
C GLN A 9 -2.49 31.62 -15.68
N TYR A 10 -2.19 30.63 -16.53
CA TYR A 10 -2.96 30.35 -17.74
C TYR A 10 -4.41 29.94 -17.42
N GLN A 11 -4.61 29.06 -16.43
CA GLN A 11 -5.95 28.67 -15.97
C GLN A 11 -6.78 29.85 -15.49
N ARG A 12 -6.18 30.80 -14.76
CA ARG A 12 -6.87 32.02 -14.30
C ARG A 12 -7.31 32.92 -15.45
N LEU A 13 -6.54 32.99 -16.54
CA LEU A 13 -6.94 33.71 -17.75
C LEU A 13 -8.10 33.01 -18.48
N TRP A 14 -8.09 31.68 -18.49
CA TRP A 14 -9.05 30.84 -19.20
C TRP A 14 -10.41 30.73 -18.51
N GLN A 15 -10.44 30.55 -17.18
CA GLN A 15 -11.65 30.27 -16.39
C GLN A 15 -12.85 31.21 -16.66
N PRO A 16 -12.70 32.55 -16.72
CA PRO A 16 -13.84 33.45 -16.89
C PRO A 16 -14.60 33.27 -18.22
N SER A 17 -13.91 32.78 -19.25
CA SER A 17 -14.45 32.64 -20.61
C SER A 17 -14.73 31.20 -21.01
N ALA A 18 -14.26 30.23 -20.20
CA ALA A 18 -14.22 28.80 -20.54
C ALA A 18 -13.69 28.54 -21.97
N GLY A 19 -12.71 29.33 -22.41
CA GLY A 19 -12.07 29.22 -23.73
C GLY A 19 -12.72 30.03 -24.86
N LYS A 20 -13.82 30.75 -24.59
CA LYS A 20 -14.40 31.67 -25.59
C LYS A 20 -13.49 32.90 -25.80
N PRO A 21 -13.43 33.46 -27.02
CA PRO A 21 -12.73 34.72 -27.27
C PRO A 21 -13.23 35.82 -26.34
N GLN A 22 -12.31 36.60 -25.78
CA GLN A 22 -12.65 37.66 -24.82
C GLN A 22 -12.00 38.99 -25.21
N THR A 23 -12.73 40.07 -24.95
CA THR A 23 -12.29 41.45 -25.21
C THR A 23 -12.01 42.11 -23.87
N VAL A 24 -10.73 42.25 -23.51
CA VAL A 24 -10.27 42.55 -22.14
C VAL A 24 -9.11 43.54 -22.14
N THR A 25 -8.88 44.24 -21.02
CA THR A 25 -7.72 45.13 -20.87
C THR A 25 -6.53 44.43 -20.20
N VAL A 26 -5.33 45.00 -20.38
CA VAL A 26 -4.12 44.45 -19.72
C VAL A 26 -4.21 44.56 -18.20
N SER A 27 -4.83 45.61 -17.67
CA SER A 27 -5.06 45.79 -16.23
C SER A 27 -5.96 44.68 -15.66
N GLU A 28 -7.07 44.37 -16.35
CA GLU A 28 -7.97 43.27 -15.94
C GLU A 28 -7.25 41.90 -15.95
N LEU A 29 -6.38 41.67 -16.93
CA LEU A 29 -5.58 40.43 -16.98
C LEU A 29 -4.51 40.39 -15.86
N ALA A 30 -3.92 41.54 -15.52
CA ALA A 30 -2.98 41.69 -14.41
C ALA A 30 -3.60 41.37 -13.06
N GLU A 31 -4.80 41.89 -12.80
CA GLU A 31 -5.59 41.58 -11.61
C GLU A 31 -5.91 40.08 -11.50
N ARG A 32 -6.40 39.46 -12.59
CA ARG A 32 -6.74 38.03 -12.60
C ARG A 32 -5.54 37.12 -12.33
N CYS A 33 -4.37 37.49 -12.81
CA CYS A 33 -3.13 36.73 -12.59
C CYS A 33 -2.42 37.09 -11.27
N PHE A 34 -2.92 38.08 -10.53
CA PHE A 34 -2.27 38.65 -9.32
C PHE A 34 -0.82 39.07 -9.58
N CYS A 35 -0.59 39.82 -10.67
CA CYS A 35 0.75 40.28 -11.03
C CYS A 35 0.73 41.66 -11.70
N SER A 36 1.90 42.24 -11.94
CA SER A 36 1.99 43.57 -12.57
C SER A 36 1.66 43.52 -14.07
N GLU A 37 1.17 44.63 -14.64
CA GLU A 37 0.89 44.74 -16.07
C GLU A 37 2.11 44.39 -16.95
N ARG A 38 3.32 44.76 -16.48
CA ARG A 38 4.58 44.41 -17.15
C ARG A 38 4.79 42.90 -17.20
N HIS A 39 4.48 42.19 -16.12
CA HIS A 39 4.61 40.74 -16.06
C HIS A 39 3.57 40.06 -16.95
N VAL A 40 2.30 40.50 -16.93
CA VAL A 40 1.26 39.95 -17.81
C VAL A 40 1.60 40.11 -19.28
N ARG A 41 2.11 41.26 -19.70
CA ARG A 41 2.56 41.44 -21.10
C ARG A 41 3.64 40.43 -21.48
N THR A 42 4.55 40.15 -20.56
CA THR A 42 5.60 39.13 -20.75
C THR A 42 5.00 37.72 -20.84
N LEU A 43 4.04 37.40 -19.96
CA LEU A 43 3.33 36.11 -19.97
C LEU A 43 2.52 35.90 -21.26
N LEU A 44 1.77 36.91 -21.72
CA LEU A 44 1.00 36.85 -22.96
C LEU A 44 1.92 36.62 -24.17
N ARG A 45 3.05 37.34 -24.22
CA ARG A 45 4.05 37.14 -25.27
C ARG A 45 4.61 35.72 -25.25
N GLN A 46 5.03 35.22 -24.09
CA GLN A 46 5.55 33.86 -23.95
C GLN A 46 4.51 32.79 -24.31
N ALA A 47 3.26 32.98 -23.91
CA ALA A 47 2.17 32.07 -24.23
C ALA A 47 1.81 32.08 -25.72
N GLN A 48 1.93 33.24 -26.39
CA GLN A 48 1.75 33.35 -27.84
C GLN A 48 2.92 32.73 -28.62
N GLU A 49 4.17 32.95 -28.20
CA GLU A 49 5.36 32.29 -28.76
C GLU A 49 5.29 30.76 -28.60
N ALA A 50 4.69 30.27 -27.51
CA ALA A 50 4.45 28.85 -27.27
C ALA A 50 3.17 28.30 -27.93
N GLY A 51 2.40 29.13 -28.64
CA GLY A 51 1.18 28.73 -29.36
C GLY A 51 -0.02 28.39 -28.48
N TRP A 52 -0.08 28.87 -27.23
CA TRP A 52 -1.18 28.57 -26.30
C TRP A 52 -2.38 29.50 -26.50
N LEU A 53 -2.11 30.76 -26.84
CA LEU A 53 -3.11 31.82 -27.01
C LEU A 53 -2.67 32.82 -28.09
N GLU A 54 -3.63 33.59 -28.59
CA GLU A 54 -3.41 34.74 -29.46
C GLU A 54 -3.90 36.00 -28.75
N TRP A 55 -3.06 37.03 -28.69
CA TRP A 55 -3.36 38.32 -28.10
C TRP A 55 -3.17 39.44 -29.11
N GLN A 56 -4.27 40.11 -29.47
CA GLN A 56 -4.28 41.27 -30.34
C GLN A 56 -4.50 42.54 -29.52
N ALA A 57 -3.40 43.25 -29.25
CA ALA A 57 -3.45 44.54 -28.55
C ALA A 57 -3.98 45.65 -29.49
N GLN A 58 -4.79 46.55 -28.95
CA GLN A 58 -5.18 47.79 -29.63
C GLN A 58 -4.38 48.98 -29.07
N SER A 59 -3.93 49.88 -29.96
CA SER A 59 -3.18 51.08 -29.55
C SER A 59 -4.10 52.14 -28.92
N GLY A 60 -3.80 52.52 -27.67
CA GLY A 60 -4.50 53.53 -26.87
C GLY A 60 -4.65 53.12 -25.39
N ARG A 61 -4.55 54.08 -24.44
CA ARG A 61 -4.78 53.81 -23.01
C ARG A 61 -6.22 53.32 -22.80
N GLY A 62 -6.39 52.20 -22.07
CA GLY A 62 -7.69 51.64 -21.72
C GLY A 62 -8.43 50.88 -22.83
N LYS A 63 -7.86 50.73 -24.02
CA LYS A 63 -8.50 49.95 -25.09
C LYS A 63 -8.43 48.45 -24.79
N ARG A 64 -9.53 47.76 -25.09
CA ARG A 64 -9.65 46.31 -24.91
C ARG A 64 -9.00 45.60 -26.09
N GLY A 65 -8.09 44.69 -25.81
CA GLY A 65 -7.52 43.77 -26.81
C GLY A 65 -8.36 42.50 -26.93
N GLN A 66 -8.20 41.77 -28.03
CA GLN A 66 -8.82 40.47 -28.21
C GLN A 66 -7.88 39.35 -27.77
N LEU A 67 -8.35 38.48 -26.88
CA LEU A 67 -7.66 37.29 -26.40
C LEU A 67 -8.41 36.04 -26.88
N ARG A 68 -7.72 35.19 -27.62
CA ARG A 68 -8.23 33.89 -28.09
C ARG A 68 -7.36 32.77 -27.53
N PHE A 69 -7.97 31.73 -27.01
CA PHE A 69 -7.24 30.55 -26.55
C PHE A 69 -7.17 29.51 -27.66
N LEU A 70 -5.98 28.94 -27.89
CA LEU A 70 -5.75 27.88 -28.87
C LEU A 70 -5.74 26.50 -28.20
N VAL A 71 -5.36 26.44 -26.92
CA VAL A 71 -5.18 25.19 -26.17
C VAL A 71 -5.98 25.21 -24.87
N THR A 72 -6.58 24.08 -24.49
CA THR A 72 -7.25 23.96 -23.18
C THR A 72 -6.23 23.80 -22.06
N PRO A 73 -6.53 24.24 -20.82
CA PRO A 73 -5.62 24.02 -19.70
C PRO A 73 -5.30 22.54 -19.43
N GLU A 74 -6.22 21.64 -19.76
CA GLU A 74 -6.01 20.19 -19.65
C GLU A 74 -4.98 19.69 -20.68
N SER A 75 -5.13 20.09 -21.94
CA SER A 75 -4.17 19.74 -23.01
C SER A 75 -2.79 20.34 -22.73
N LEU A 76 -2.74 21.59 -22.27
CA LEU A 76 -1.49 22.25 -21.88
C LEU A 76 -0.79 21.53 -20.73
N ARG A 77 -1.55 21.13 -19.69
CA ARG A 77 -1.01 20.35 -18.57
C ARG A 77 -0.43 19.02 -19.06
N ASN A 78 -1.13 18.32 -19.96
CA ASN A 78 -0.67 17.04 -20.50
C ASN A 78 0.64 17.20 -21.30
N ALA A 79 0.72 18.22 -22.17
CA ALA A 79 1.95 18.50 -22.92
C ALA A 79 3.13 18.90 -22.01
N MET A 80 2.87 19.71 -20.97
CA MET A 80 3.86 20.07 -19.95
C MET A 80 4.36 18.86 -19.16
N MET A 81 3.45 17.92 -18.88
CA MET A 81 3.74 16.66 -18.21
C MET A 81 4.62 15.76 -19.09
N GLU A 82 4.30 15.63 -20.39
CA GLU A 82 5.12 14.89 -21.36
C GLU A 82 6.54 15.46 -21.48
N GLN A 83 6.68 16.78 -21.57
CA GLN A 83 7.99 17.42 -21.62
C GLN A 83 8.81 17.23 -20.32
N ALA A 84 8.14 17.25 -19.17
CA ALA A 84 8.80 17.01 -17.88
C ALA A 84 9.20 15.53 -17.70
N LEU A 85 8.44 14.60 -18.28
CA LEU A 85 8.80 13.18 -18.40
C LEU A 85 10.07 12.98 -19.24
N GLU A 86 10.13 13.58 -20.43
CA GLU A 86 11.28 13.47 -21.34
C GLU A 86 12.57 14.07 -20.75
N THR A 87 12.44 15.11 -19.94
CA THR A 87 13.59 15.80 -19.33
C THR A 87 14.00 15.25 -17.96
N GLY A 88 13.33 14.19 -17.47
CA GLY A 88 13.68 13.50 -16.22
C GLY A 88 13.40 14.31 -14.94
N LYS A 89 12.58 15.36 -15.00
CA LYS A 89 12.30 16.24 -13.86
C LYS A 89 11.16 15.69 -13.00
N GLN A 90 11.45 14.65 -12.22
CA GLN A 90 10.48 13.88 -11.45
C GLN A 90 9.58 14.72 -10.52
N GLN A 91 10.12 15.78 -9.90
CA GLN A 91 9.36 16.68 -9.02
C GLN A 91 8.29 17.49 -9.77
N ASP A 92 8.60 18.02 -10.94
CA ASP A 92 7.66 18.83 -11.74
C ASP A 92 6.47 17.97 -12.21
N VAL A 93 6.71 16.68 -12.52
CA VAL A 93 5.63 15.78 -12.94
C VAL A 93 4.72 15.38 -11.78
N LEU A 94 5.27 15.14 -10.59
CA LEU A 94 4.49 14.90 -9.37
C LEU A 94 3.55 16.06 -9.04
N GLU A 95 4.02 17.31 -9.14
CA GLU A 95 3.20 18.51 -8.92
C GLU A 95 2.07 18.65 -9.96
N LEU A 96 2.37 18.39 -11.25
CA LEU A 96 1.38 18.46 -12.33
C LEU A 96 0.32 17.34 -12.23
N ALA A 97 0.74 16.16 -11.79
CA ALA A 97 -0.08 14.97 -11.60
C ALA A 97 -1.12 15.15 -10.46
N GLN A 98 -0.77 15.85 -9.38
CA GLN A 98 -1.68 16.18 -8.28
C GLN A 98 -2.90 17.03 -8.71
N LEU A 99 -2.82 17.76 -9.82
CA LEU A 99 -3.89 18.61 -10.35
C LEU A 99 -4.87 17.86 -11.28
N ALA A 100 -4.65 16.58 -11.59
CA ALA A 100 -5.52 15.81 -12.46
C ALA A 100 -6.62 15.09 -11.66
N GLN A 101 -7.89 15.44 -11.94
CA GLN A 101 -9.05 14.74 -11.35
C GLN A 101 -9.33 13.38 -12.02
N VAL A 102 -8.59 13.02 -13.07
CA VAL A 102 -8.82 11.83 -13.89
C VAL A 102 -7.51 11.08 -14.15
N SER A 103 -7.47 9.83 -13.70
CA SER A 103 -6.54 8.74 -14.04
C SER A 103 -5.05 9.09 -14.12
N CYS A 104 -4.48 9.42 -12.97
CA CYS A 104 -3.06 9.71 -12.81
C CYS A 104 -2.16 8.45 -12.89
N ALA A 105 -2.73 7.24 -12.84
CA ALA A 105 -1.98 5.98 -12.76
C ALA A 105 -1.05 5.72 -13.97
N LEU A 106 -1.48 6.09 -15.18
CA LEU A 106 -0.69 5.94 -16.41
C LEU A 106 0.45 6.98 -16.53
N CYS A 107 0.30 8.14 -15.90
CA CYS A 107 1.30 9.21 -15.96
C CYS A 107 2.44 8.93 -14.98
N TYR A 108 2.09 8.44 -13.79
CA TYR A 108 3.03 7.92 -12.80
C TYR A 108 3.82 6.71 -13.29
N SER A 109 3.20 5.81 -14.06
CA SER A 109 3.89 4.63 -14.60
C SER A 109 5.01 4.98 -15.60
N ARG A 110 4.84 6.06 -16.37
CA ARG A 110 5.84 6.60 -17.33
C ARG A 110 6.96 7.40 -16.66
N LEU A 111 6.62 8.15 -15.62
CA LEU A 111 7.52 8.97 -14.77
C LEU A 111 8.68 8.20 -14.17
N TRP A 112 8.40 6.95 -13.83
CA TRP A 112 9.30 6.15 -13.04
C TRP A 112 9.97 5.06 -13.86
N ALA A 113 9.75 4.99 -15.18
CA ALA A 113 10.48 4.11 -16.08
C ALA A 113 11.99 4.32 -15.87
N ASP A 114 12.64 3.36 -15.21
CA ASP A 114 14.09 3.38 -15.07
C ASP A 114 14.68 3.16 -16.45
N ASN A 115 15.84 3.75 -16.72
CA ASN A 115 16.51 3.75 -18.02
C ASN A 115 17.07 2.35 -18.37
N GLY A 116 16.15 1.39 -18.59
CA GLY A 116 16.34 0.24 -19.46
C GLY A 116 17.11 -0.96 -18.92
N LYS A 117 17.36 -1.13 -17.61
CA LYS A 117 18.22 -2.27 -17.17
C LYS A 117 17.61 -3.31 -16.24
N THR A 118 16.46 -3.10 -15.61
CA THR A 118 15.88 -4.15 -14.76
C THR A 118 14.37 -4.05 -14.64
N ILE A 119 13.67 -5.16 -14.90
CA ILE A 119 12.21 -5.28 -14.70
C ILE A 119 11.97 -5.53 -13.21
N HIS A 120 11.65 -4.49 -12.46
CA HIS A 120 11.18 -4.62 -11.08
C HIS A 120 9.65 -4.42 -11.06
N PRO A 121 8.85 -5.38 -10.58
CA PRO A 121 7.41 -5.17 -10.44
C PRO A 121 7.16 -4.03 -9.47
N ARG A 122 6.26 -3.13 -9.88
CA ARG A 122 5.92 -1.92 -9.14
C ARG A 122 4.51 -2.02 -8.63
N CYS A 123 4.36 -1.80 -7.33
CA CYS A 123 3.08 -1.70 -6.68
C CYS A 123 2.86 -0.25 -6.24
N VAL A 124 1.81 0.39 -6.76
CA VAL A 124 1.43 1.73 -6.28
C VAL A 124 0.38 1.54 -5.20
N PHE A 125 0.74 1.88 -3.96
CA PHE A 125 -0.20 1.81 -2.84
C PHE A 125 -0.82 3.18 -2.57
N PRO A 126 -2.15 3.28 -2.60
CA PRO A 126 -2.86 4.54 -2.43
C PRO A 126 -2.68 5.15 -1.03
N THR A 127 -2.52 4.31 -0.01
CA THR A 127 -2.22 4.74 1.36
C THR A 127 -1.44 3.63 2.07
N ILE A 128 -0.18 3.88 2.42
CA ILE A 128 0.46 3.21 3.56
C ILE A 128 0.38 4.24 4.68
N ALA A 129 -0.24 3.89 5.80
CA ALA A 129 -0.28 4.80 6.91
C ALA A 129 1.12 4.80 7.54
N HIS A 130 1.88 5.88 7.39
CA HIS A 130 3.20 6.08 8.03
C HIS A 130 3.11 6.23 9.55
N SER A 131 2.01 5.77 10.14
CA SER A 131 1.73 5.90 11.55
C SER A 131 2.40 4.74 12.29
N ASN A 132 3.40 5.14 13.08
CA ASN A 132 4.25 4.37 13.96
C ASN A 132 5.36 3.56 13.30
N ARG A 133 6.59 4.04 13.54
CA ARG A 133 7.84 3.28 13.61
C ARG A 133 7.50 1.85 14.02
N TYR A 134 7.77 0.88 13.14
CA TYR A 134 7.41 -0.54 13.26
C TYR A 134 7.36 -1.02 14.72
N ASN A 135 6.18 -0.90 15.35
CA ASN A 135 5.91 -1.60 16.59
C ASN A 135 5.50 -3.00 16.14
N GLN A 136 6.52 -3.82 15.88
CA GLN A 136 6.47 -5.02 15.05
C GLN A 136 5.47 -6.09 15.53
N ALA A 137 5.00 -5.98 16.77
CA ALA A 137 4.07 -6.91 17.38
C ALA A 137 2.62 -6.77 16.89
N PHE A 138 2.16 -5.57 16.50
CA PHE A 138 0.80 -5.41 16.00
C PHE A 138 0.71 -4.32 14.95
N LEU A 139 0.60 -4.74 13.69
CA LEU A 139 0.44 -3.86 12.54
C LEU A 139 -1.05 -3.81 12.19
N PRO A 140 -1.72 -2.64 12.26
CA PRO A 140 -3.16 -2.55 12.05
C PRO A 140 -3.56 -2.72 10.57
N GLY A 141 -2.65 -2.41 9.64
CA GLY A 141 -2.95 -2.47 8.21
C GLY A 141 -2.46 -3.77 7.55
N ARG A 142 -3.27 -4.31 6.64
CA ARG A 142 -2.98 -5.57 5.91
C ARG A 142 -1.78 -5.45 4.97
N ALA A 143 -1.54 -4.28 4.41
CA ALA A 143 -0.38 -4.04 3.54
C ALA A 143 0.91 -4.13 4.35
N GLU A 144 0.92 -3.53 5.54
CA GLU A 144 2.02 -3.52 6.49
C GLU A 144 2.29 -4.93 7.04
N GLN A 145 1.24 -5.70 7.37
CA GLN A 145 1.35 -7.11 7.74
C GLN A 145 1.96 -7.97 6.62
N HIS A 146 1.50 -7.77 5.38
CA HIS A 146 2.05 -8.47 4.22
C HIS A 146 3.52 -8.12 3.97
N LEU A 147 3.85 -6.83 4.01
CA LEU A 147 5.23 -6.33 3.92
C LEU A 147 6.13 -6.92 5.01
N ALA A 148 5.63 -6.99 6.25
CA ALA A 148 6.37 -7.59 7.35
C ALA A 148 6.68 -9.08 7.10
N GLY A 149 5.80 -9.82 6.42
CA GLY A 149 6.09 -11.20 5.99
C GLY A 149 7.04 -11.34 4.81
N GLN A 150 7.32 -10.25 4.07
CA GLN A 150 8.37 -10.24 3.05
C GLN A 150 9.75 -9.94 3.64
N ILE A 151 9.80 -9.20 4.74
CA ILE A 151 11.04 -8.75 5.38
C ILE A 151 11.48 -9.70 6.50
N PHE A 152 10.54 -10.18 7.31
CA PHE A 152 10.84 -10.97 8.51
C PHE A 152 10.22 -12.37 8.41
N SER A 153 10.85 -13.34 9.08
CA SER A 153 10.38 -14.73 9.16
C SER A 153 10.06 -15.12 10.59
N GLY A 154 9.13 -16.07 10.76
CA GLY A 154 8.81 -16.70 12.03
C GLY A 154 9.59 -18.00 12.24
N LEU A 155 9.48 -18.61 13.43
CA LEU A 155 9.98 -19.98 13.63
C LEU A 155 9.27 -20.97 12.72
N THR A 156 7.98 -20.73 12.50
CA THR A 156 7.12 -21.46 11.56
C THR A 156 6.45 -20.46 10.61
N ARG A 157 5.77 -20.96 9.57
CA ARG A 157 4.96 -20.16 8.64
C ARG A 157 3.71 -20.93 8.23
N PHE A 158 2.70 -20.25 7.69
CA PHE A 158 1.55 -20.93 7.11
C PHE A 158 1.83 -21.47 5.71
N ASP A 159 1.38 -22.68 5.45
CA ASP A 159 1.29 -23.23 4.10
C ASP A 159 0.16 -22.56 3.32
N ASN A 160 0.44 -22.09 2.11
CA ASN A 160 -0.52 -21.33 1.31
C ASN A 160 -1.78 -22.13 0.96
N ASN A 161 -1.67 -23.45 0.82
CA ASN A 161 -2.77 -24.31 0.38
C ASN A 161 -3.60 -24.82 1.57
N THR A 162 -2.93 -25.30 2.61
CA THR A 162 -3.58 -25.97 3.75
C THR A 162 -3.84 -25.05 4.93
N GLN A 163 -3.24 -23.85 4.97
CA GLN A 163 -3.28 -22.91 6.09
C GLN A 163 -2.81 -23.52 7.42
N ARG A 164 -2.02 -24.59 7.35
CA ARG A 164 -1.39 -25.23 8.53
C ARG A 164 0.03 -24.70 8.72
N PRO A 165 0.53 -24.64 9.96
CA PRO A 165 1.90 -24.24 10.23
C PRO A 165 2.86 -25.29 9.68
N ILE A 166 3.91 -24.83 9.03
CA ILE A 166 5.05 -25.61 8.54
C ILE A 166 6.35 -24.93 8.97
N GLY A 167 7.47 -25.65 8.96
CA GLY A 167 8.74 -25.14 9.48
C GLY A 167 9.40 -24.07 8.59
N ASP A 168 9.67 -22.89 9.14
CA ASP A 168 10.34 -21.76 8.48
C ASP A 168 11.80 -21.61 8.95
N LEU A 169 12.11 -20.69 9.89
CA LEU A 169 13.45 -20.62 10.49
C LEU A 169 13.79 -21.93 11.21
N ALA A 170 12.81 -22.52 11.90
CA ALA A 170 12.91 -23.89 12.37
C ALA A 170 12.43 -24.83 11.26
N HIS A 171 13.26 -25.78 10.83
CA HIS A 171 12.85 -26.72 9.78
C HIS A 171 11.90 -27.80 10.30
N HIS A 172 11.94 -28.08 11.60
CA HIS A 172 11.08 -29.07 12.27
C HIS A 172 10.91 -28.69 13.76
N TRP A 173 9.87 -29.23 14.38
CA TRP A 173 9.69 -29.17 15.83
C TRP A 173 9.14 -30.49 16.36
N GLU A 174 9.55 -30.83 17.58
CA GLU A 174 9.07 -31.98 18.32
C GLU A 174 8.34 -31.53 19.58
N THR A 175 7.36 -32.31 20.00
CA THR A 175 6.59 -32.07 21.21
C THR A 175 6.71 -33.28 22.11
N SER A 176 6.99 -33.05 23.39
CA SER A 176 7.00 -34.11 24.40
C SER A 176 5.63 -34.77 24.55
N THR A 177 5.60 -36.00 25.08
CA THR A 177 4.36 -36.77 25.28
C THR A 177 3.34 -36.07 26.17
N ASP A 178 3.79 -35.24 27.10
CA ASP A 178 2.94 -34.43 27.98
C ASP A 178 2.49 -33.10 27.35
N GLY A 179 3.01 -32.74 26.18
CA GLY A 179 2.71 -31.48 25.49
C GLY A 179 3.34 -30.23 26.13
N LEU A 180 4.16 -30.38 27.17
CA LEU A 180 4.72 -29.27 27.96
C LEU A 180 6.07 -28.77 27.46
N ARG A 181 6.77 -29.55 26.63
CA ARG A 181 8.06 -29.18 26.03
C ARG A 181 7.96 -29.23 24.51
N TRP A 182 8.41 -28.16 23.88
CA TRP A 182 8.49 -28.03 22.42
C TRP A 182 9.91 -27.68 22.01
N ASP A 183 10.54 -28.53 21.22
CA ASP A 183 11.90 -28.35 20.71
C ASP A 183 11.82 -27.92 19.24
N PHE A 184 12.27 -26.70 18.93
CA PHE A 184 12.30 -26.15 17.57
C PHE A 184 13.74 -26.20 17.01
N TYR A 185 13.95 -27.03 16.00
CA TYR A 185 15.25 -27.23 15.36
C TYR A 185 15.47 -26.22 14.23
N LEU A 186 16.49 -25.37 14.41
CA LEU A 186 16.82 -24.26 13.52
C LEU A 186 17.63 -24.71 12.31
N ARG A 187 17.39 -24.08 11.16
CA ARG A 187 18.24 -24.28 9.97
C ARG A 187 19.66 -23.77 10.23
N SER A 188 20.66 -24.48 9.72
CA SER A 188 22.07 -24.10 9.83
C SER A 188 22.48 -22.98 8.88
N THR A 189 21.74 -22.78 7.80
CA THR A 189 22.08 -21.85 6.70
C THR A 189 21.44 -20.46 6.85
N LEU A 190 20.96 -20.12 8.05
CA LEU A 190 20.22 -18.88 8.28
C LEU A 190 21.15 -17.66 8.31
N HIS A 191 20.81 -16.65 7.52
CA HIS A 191 21.50 -15.37 7.48
C HIS A 191 20.51 -14.22 7.65
N TRP A 192 20.94 -13.18 8.34
CA TRP A 192 20.27 -11.89 8.38
C TRP A 192 20.51 -11.13 7.07
N HIS A 193 19.69 -10.11 6.78
CA HIS A 193 19.85 -9.30 5.57
C HIS A 193 21.19 -8.55 5.44
N ASN A 194 21.91 -8.34 6.55
CA ASN A 194 23.26 -7.77 6.56
C ASN A 194 24.37 -8.80 6.27
N GLY A 195 24.03 -10.08 6.09
CA GLY A 195 24.98 -11.17 5.85
C GLY A 195 25.48 -11.88 7.11
N ASP A 196 25.12 -11.42 8.31
CA ASP A 196 25.51 -12.09 9.54
C ASP A 196 24.77 -13.43 9.70
N ALA A 197 25.45 -14.45 10.22
CA ALA A 197 24.84 -15.72 10.54
C ALA A 197 23.83 -15.57 11.71
N VAL A 198 22.65 -16.18 11.56
CA VAL A 198 21.64 -16.21 12.63
C VAL A 198 22.06 -17.22 13.69
N LYS A 199 22.13 -16.77 14.95
CA LYS A 199 22.40 -17.61 16.12
C LYS A 199 21.13 -17.83 16.92
N ALA A 200 20.97 -19.00 17.55
CA ALA A 200 19.84 -19.28 18.43
C ALA A 200 19.69 -18.24 19.56
N SER A 201 20.81 -17.71 20.08
CA SER A 201 20.79 -16.65 21.09
C SER A 201 20.15 -15.35 20.60
N HIS A 202 20.34 -14.97 19.33
CA HIS A 202 19.70 -13.78 18.75
C HIS A 202 18.18 -13.96 18.67
N LEU A 203 17.73 -15.15 18.25
CA LEU A 203 16.30 -15.46 18.17
C LEU A 203 15.67 -15.53 19.57
N HIS A 204 16.36 -16.16 20.53
CA HIS A 204 15.95 -16.21 21.93
C HIS A 204 15.80 -14.81 22.53
N GLN A 205 16.81 -13.96 22.37
CA GLN A 205 16.75 -12.57 22.82
C GLN A 205 15.56 -11.82 22.20
N ARG A 206 15.34 -11.98 20.89
CA ARG A 206 14.22 -11.31 20.22
C ARG A 206 12.86 -11.80 20.71
N LEU A 207 12.72 -13.10 20.93
CA LEU A 207 11.50 -13.69 21.49
C LEU A 207 11.20 -13.13 22.89
N LEU A 208 12.21 -13.03 23.76
CA LEU A 208 12.04 -12.42 25.08
C LEU A 208 11.58 -10.95 24.98
N MET A 209 12.14 -10.18 24.04
CA MET A 209 11.68 -8.81 23.79
C MET A 209 10.22 -8.75 23.31
N LEU A 210 9.78 -9.70 22.48
CA LEU A 210 8.39 -9.76 22.02
C LEU A 210 7.43 -10.11 23.17
N LEU A 211 7.83 -11.03 24.06
CA LEU A 211 7.03 -11.40 25.23
C LEU A 211 6.91 -10.29 26.28
N GLN A 212 7.74 -9.25 26.24
CA GLN A 212 7.57 -8.07 27.09
C GLN A 212 6.39 -7.18 26.65
N LEU A 213 5.84 -7.39 25.45
CA LEU A 213 4.73 -6.62 24.93
C LEU A 213 3.40 -7.20 25.44
N PRO A 214 2.52 -6.43 26.10
CA PRO A 214 1.34 -6.98 26.77
C PRO A 214 0.42 -7.84 25.88
N ALA A 215 0.24 -7.46 24.62
CA ALA A 215 -0.60 -8.23 23.69
C ALA A 215 0.03 -9.60 23.34
N LEU A 216 1.35 -9.66 23.25
CA LEU A 216 2.10 -10.87 22.89
C LEU A 216 2.31 -11.76 24.11
N ASP A 217 2.55 -11.17 25.28
CA ASP A 217 2.52 -11.87 26.56
C ASP A 217 1.20 -12.66 26.74
N GLN A 218 0.06 -11.99 26.51
CA GLN A 218 -1.25 -12.65 26.55
C GLN A 218 -1.42 -13.71 25.46
N LEU A 219 -0.90 -13.46 24.25
CA LEU A 219 -0.94 -14.43 23.15
C LEU A 219 -0.15 -15.71 23.48
N PHE A 220 0.95 -15.57 24.23
CA PHE A 220 1.87 -16.64 24.60
C PHE A 220 1.81 -16.99 26.09
N ILE A 221 0.67 -16.76 26.75
CA ILE A 221 0.47 -17.00 28.19
C ILE A 221 0.73 -18.45 28.63
N SER A 222 0.71 -19.40 27.70
CA SER A 222 1.06 -20.80 27.93
C SER A 222 2.57 -21.00 28.13
N VAL A 223 3.41 -20.10 27.61
CA VAL A 223 4.88 -20.21 27.64
C VAL A 223 5.41 -19.80 29.00
N LYS A 224 6.05 -20.73 29.70
CA LYS A 224 6.71 -20.51 30.98
C LYS A 224 8.09 -19.90 30.81
N ARG A 225 8.88 -20.46 29.90
CA ARG A 225 10.23 -19.98 29.59
C ARG A 225 10.71 -20.56 28.26
N ILE A 226 11.68 -19.89 27.66
CA ILE A 226 12.34 -20.31 26.42
C ILE A 226 13.83 -20.46 26.75
N GLU A 227 14.45 -21.54 26.29
CA GLU A 227 15.88 -21.82 26.47
C GLU A 227 16.55 -22.16 25.14
N VAL A 228 17.86 -21.87 25.07
CA VAL A 228 18.74 -22.34 24.01
C VAL A 228 19.45 -23.60 24.52
N THR A 229 18.85 -24.76 24.30
CA THR A 229 19.41 -26.06 24.75
C THR A 229 20.58 -26.53 23.88
N HIS A 230 20.59 -26.12 22.62
CA HIS A 230 21.64 -26.42 21.64
C HIS A 230 21.84 -25.19 20.72
N PRO A 231 23.02 -24.97 20.12
CA PRO A 231 23.25 -23.85 19.19
C PRO A 231 22.24 -23.72 18.02
N GLN A 232 21.54 -24.80 17.69
CA GLN A 232 20.52 -24.87 16.64
C GLN A 232 19.16 -25.35 17.18
N CYS A 233 18.89 -25.20 18.48
CA CYS A 233 17.60 -25.60 19.06
C CYS A 233 17.09 -24.53 20.04
N LEU A 234 15.81 -24.18 19.90
CA LEU A 234 15.07 -23.39 20.86
C LEU A 234 14.03 -24.28 21.53
N THR A 235 14.12 -24.41 22.85
CA THR A 235 13.20 -25.21 23.65
C THR A 235 12.22 -24.30 24.38
N PHE A 236 10.94 -24.51 24.16
CA PHE A 236 9.85 -23.85 24.87
C PHE A 236 9.32 -24.78 25.94
N PHE A 237 9.28 -24.29 27.18
CA PHE A 237 8.62 -24.96 28.29
C PHE A 237 7.31 -24.25 28.58
N LEU A 238 6.23 -25.01 28.71
CA LEU A 238 4.88 -24.50 28.86
C LEU A 238 4.34 -24.76 30.28
N HIS A 239 3.46 -23.88 30.74
CA HIS A 239 2.66 -24.10 31.95
C HIS A 239 1.56 -25.13 31.75
N ARG A 240 1.06 -25.24 30.51
CA ARG A 240 -0.02 -26.14 30.09
C ARG A 240 0.17 -26.52 28.63
N PRO A 241 -0.32 -27.69 28.18
CA PRO A 241 -0.19 -28.10 26.79
C PRO A 241 -0.86 -27.09 25.84
N ASP A 242 -0.16 -26.74 24.75
CA ASP A 242 -0.63 -25.75 23.78
C ASP A 242 -0.30 -26.17 22.34
N TYR A 243 -1.23 -26.89 21.71
CA TYR A 243 -1.09 -27.35 20.32
C TYR A 243 -1.25 -26.23 19.27
N TRP A 244 -1.62 -25.02 19.69
CA TRP A 244 -1.70 -23.84 18.82
C TRP A 244 -0.40 -23.01 18.84
N LEU A 245 0.62 -23.42 19.60
CA LEU A 245 1.89 -22.70 19.68
C LEU A 245 2.54 -22.50 18.30
N ALA A 246 2.62 -23.56 17.48
CA ALA A 246 3.15 -23.46 16.12
C ALA A 246 2.32 -22.49 15.24
N HIS A 247 1.00 -22.47 15.38
CA HIS A 247 0.16 -21.53 14.63
C HIS A 247 0.43 -20.07 15.02
N ARG A 248 0.63 -19.80 16.32
CA ARG A 248 0.99 -18.47 16.80
C ARG A 248 2.36 -18.03 16.31
N LEU A 249 3.34 -18.93 16.34
CA LEU A 249 4.69 -18.68 15.84
C LEU A 249 4.75 -18.47 14.31
N ALA A 250 3.72 -18.90 13.58
CA ALA A 250 3.55 -18.67 12.14
C ALA A 250 2.87 -17.34 11.79
N SER A 251 2.28 -16.66 12.79
CA SER A 251 1.61 -15.38 12.59
C SER A 251 2.60 -14.23 12.43
N TYR A 252 2.20 -13.19 11.71
CA TYR A 252 3.03 -12.01 11.44
C TYR A 252 3.54 -11.32 12.72
N CYS A 253 2.79 -11.39 13.81
CA CYS A 253 3.16 -10.80 15.10
C CYS A 253 4.36 -11.51 15.75
N SER A 254 4.69 -12.71 15.30
CA SER A 254 5.77 -13.56 15.81
C SER A 254 7.00 -13.56 14.91
N HIS A 255 7.03 -12.72 13.87
CA HIS A 255 8.20 -12.61 13.02
C HIS A 255 9.38 -11.97 13.77
N LEU A 256 10.57 -12.51 13.53
CA LEU A 256 11.77 -12.17 14.27
C LEU A 256 12.66 -11.22 13.45
N ALA A 257 13.03 -10.10 14.08
CA ALA A 257 14.03 -9.17 13.58
C ALA A 257 15.36 -9.35 14.31
N HIS A 258 16.42 -8.78 13.74
CA HIS A 258 17.70 -8.71 14.41
C HIS A 258 17.55 -7.94 15.75
N PRO A 259 18.08 -8.47 16.87
CA PRO A 259 17.85 -7.90 18.20
C PRO A 259 18.40 -6.46 18.34
N GLN A 260 19.48 -6.14 17.64
CA GLN A 260 20.10 -4.80 17.65
C GLN A 260 19.64 -3.92 16.49
N PHE A 261 19.14 -4.51 15.40
CA PHE A 261 18.82 -3.79 14.15
C PHE A 261 17.39 -4.15 13.71
N PRO A 262 16.36 -3.46 14.23
CA PRO A 262 14.97 -3.91 14.11
C PRO A 262 14.40 -3.89 12.68
N LEU A 263 15.07 -3.26 11.72
CA LEU A 263 14.71 -3.26 10.30
C LEU A 263 15.31 -4.44 9.52
N ILE A 264 16.25 -5.17 10.12
CA ILE A 264 16.91 -6.32 9.52
C ILE A 264 16.13 -7.59 9.89
N GLY A 265 15.78 -8.36 8.88
CA GLY A 265 15.12 -9.66 9.04
C GLY A 265 15.86 -10.78 8.33
N THR A 266 15.13 -11.87 8.11
CA THR A 266 15.55 -13.11 7.47
C THR A 266 14.64 -13.49 6.29
N GLY A 267 13.68 -12.61 5.94
CA GLY A 267 12.72 -12.84 4.87
C GLY A 267 13.34 -12.78 3.47
N PRO A 268 12.55 -13.12 2.43
CA PRO A 268 12.99 -13.16 1.04
C PRO A 268 13.45 -11.81 0.49
N PHE A 269 13.00 -10.70 1.07
CA PHE A 269 13.40 -9.36 0.67
C PHE A 269 13.93 -8.54 1.84
N ARG A 270 14.95 -7.72 1.59
CA ARG A 270 15.50 -6.74 2.54
C ARG A 270 15.01 -5.34 2.22
N LEU A 271 14.80 -4.53 3.26
CA LEU A 271 14.43 -3.13 3.12
C LEU A 271 15.66 -2.29 2.75
N THR A 272 15.65 -1.60 1.60
CA THR A 272 16.77 -0.76 1.14
C THR A 272 16.43 0.73 1.14
N GLN A 273 15.18 1.10 0.89
CA GLN A 273 14.72 2.48 1.03
C GLN A 273 13.37 2.52 1.74
N PHE A 274 13.23 3.48 2.66
CA PHE A 274 12.00 3.70 3.42
C PHE A 274 11.79 5.21 3.60
N THR A 275 11.14 5.83 2.62
CA THR A 275 10.78 7.26 2.64
C THR A 275 9.27 7.42 2.63
N ALA A 276 8.80 8.68 2.71
CA ALA A 276 7.38 8.94 2.70
C ALA A 276 6.72 8.61 1.34
N GLU A 277 7.51 8.60 0.27
CA GLU A 277 7.10 8.44 -1.13
C GLU A 277 7.45 7.07 -1.70
N LEU A 278 8.43 6.36 -1.12
CA LEU A 278 8.95 5.11 -1.66
C LEU A 278 9.38 4.14 -0.56
N VAL A 279 8.89 2.90 -0.65
CA VAL A 279 9.47 1.75 0.03
C VAL A 279 10.07 0.82 -1.02
N ARG A 280 11.37 0.57 -0.94
CA ARG A 280 12.08 -0.35 -1.86
C ARG A 280 12.57 -1.56 -1.10
N LEU A 281 12.22 -2.72 -1.64
CA LEU A 281 12.65 -4.03 -1.17
C LEU A 281 13.55 -4.67 -2.22
N GLU A 282 14.64 -5.30 -1.81
CA GLU A 282 15.55 -6.02 -2.70
C GLU A 282 15.66 -7.48 -2.29
N SER A 283 15.87 -8.38 -3.26
CA SER A 283 16.03 -9.81 -3.02
C SER A 283 17.16 -10.07 -2.02
N HIS A 284 16.90 -10.94 -1.06
CA HIS A 284 17.89 -11.42 -0.12
C HIS A 284 18.59 -12.67 -0.70
N ASP A 285 19.88 -12.53 -1.03
CA ASP A 285 20.63 -13.60 -1.71
C ASP A 285 20.90 -14.83 -0.81
N TYR A 286 20.88 -14.68 0.52
CA TYR A 286 21.03 -15.79 1.47
C TYR A 286 19.70 -16.26 2.07
N TYR A 287 18.59 -16.03 1.37
CA TYR A 287 17.28 -16.50 1.81
C TYR A 287 17.23 -18.04 1.90
N HIS A 288 16.73 -18.57 3.02
CA HIS A 288 16.81 -20.00 3.37
C HIS A 288 15.73 -20.89 2.75
N LEU A 289 14.76 -20.31 2.04
CA LEU A 289 13.72 -21.04 1.30
C LEU A 289 13.86 -20.78 -0.21
N ARG A 290 12.77 -20.94 -0.95
CA ARG A 290 12.76 -20.71 -2.40
C ARG A 290 12.95 -19.23 -2.72
N HIS A 291 14.02 -18.91 -3.43
CA HIS A 291 14.30 -17.54 -3.84
C HIS A 291 13.19 -16.95 -4.72
N PRO A 292 12.81 -15.69 -4.47
CA PRO A 292 11.93 -14.97 -5.38
C PRO A 292 12.62 -14.81 -6.74
N LEU A 293 11.83 -14.88 -7.82
CA LEU A 293 12.31 -14.57 -9.17
C LEU A 293 12.59 -13.07 -9.36
N LEU A 294 12.06 -12.25 -8.45
CA LEU A 294 12.13 -10.80 -8.49
C LEU A 294 13.39 -10.32 -7.76
N LYS A 295 14.18 -9.46 -8.42
CA LYS A 295 15.36 -8.85 -7.80
C LYS A 295 15.06 -7.66 -6.91
N ALA A 296 14.00 -6.92 -7.18
CA ALA A 296 13.53 -5.83 -6.34
C ALA A 296 12.03 -5.62 -6.51
N VAL A 297 11.41 -5.01 -5.50
CA VAL A 297 10.01 -4.59 -5.50
C VAL A 297 9.96 -3.16 -4.97
N GLU A 298 9.28 -2.28 -5.70
CA GLU A 298 9.10 -0.88 -5.32
C GLU A 298 7.64 -0.59 -5.01
N TYR A 299 7.43 0.04 -3.86
CA TYR A 299 6.15 0.50 -3.35
C TYR A 299 6.14 2.02 -3.40
N TRP A 300 5.51 2.59 -4.42
CA TRP A 300 5.37 4.03 -4.55
C TRP A 300 4.12 4.49 -3.78
N ILE A 301 4.32 5.40 -2.84
CA ILE A 301 3.29 5.98 -1.98
C ILE A 301 3.00 7.37 -2.51
N THR A 302 1.74 7.61 -2.88
CA THR A 302 1.28 8.89 -3.44
C THR A 302 0.43 9.66 -2.44
N PRO A 303 1.03 10.48 -1.55
CA PRO A 303 0.27 11.49 -0.81
C PRO A 303 -0.12 12.61 -1.81
N PRO A 304 -1.34 13.20 -1.83
CA PRO A 304 -2.59 12.98 -1.11
C PRO A 304 -3.73 12.66 -2.12
N LEU A 305 -3.67 11.53 -2.83
CA LEU A 305 -4.69 11.20 -3.84
C LEU A 305 -6.09 10.98 -3.24
N PHE A 306 -6.21 10.82 -1.92
CA PHE A 306 -7.47 10.61 -1.23
C PHE A 306 -7.71 11.71 -0.22
N ARG A 307 -8.44 12.75 -0.65
CA ARG A 307 -9.10 13.64 0.29
C ARG A 307 -9.97 12.79 1.23
N LYS A 308 -10.00 13.13 2.52
CA LYS A 308 -10.74 12.40 3.57
C LYS A 308 -12.26 12.28 3.28
N ASP A 309 -12.78 13.06 2.34
CA ASP A 309 -14.17 13.09 1.87
C ASP A 309 -14.54 11.97 0.86
N LEU A 310 -13.57 11.31 0.23
CA LEU A 310 -13.81 10.34 -0.87
C LEU A 310 -14.15 8.90 -0.41
N GLY A 311 -14.14 8.63 0.90
CA GLY A 311 -14.53 7.34 1.49
C GLY A 311 -13.38 6.31 1.59
N THR A 312 -13.72 5.09 2.04
CA THR A 312 -12.77 4.02 2.39
C THR A 312 -12.02 3.44 1.17
N SER A 313 -10.90 2.78 1.45
CA SER A 313 -9.95 2.15 0.50
C SER A 313 -10.58 1.31 -0.62
N CYS A 314 -11.80 0.81 -0.46
CA CYS A 314 -12.49 -0.06 -1.42
C CYS A 314 -12.86 0.62 -2.74
N ARG A 315 -12.80 1.96 -2.83
CA ARG A 315 -13.10 2.73 -4.06
C ARG A 315 -11.90 2.90 -4.99
N HIS A 316 -10.71 2.52 -4.55
CA HIS A 316 -9.45 2.73 -5.29
C HIS A 316 -8.64 1.44 -5.27
N PRO A 317 -8.83 0.55 -6.27
CA PRO A 317 -8.14 -0.72 -6.31
C PRO A 317 -6.63 -0.50 -6.44
N VAL A 318 -5.85 -1.24 -5.65
CA VAL A 318 -4.40 -1.33 -5.84
C VAL A 318 -4.14 -2.00 -7.19
N GLN A 319 -3.37 -1.34 -8.05
CA GLN A 319 -3.00 -1.87 -9.36
C GLN A 319 -1.54 -2.35 -9.29
N ILE A 320 -1.34 -3.64 -9.60
CA ILE A 320 -0.03 -4.22 -9.80
C ILE A 320 0.17 -4.32 -11.30
N THR A 321 1.20 -3.66 -11.82
CA THR A 321 1.51 -3.71 -13.25
C THR A 321 2.78 -4.51 -13.46
N ILE A 322 2.69 -5.55 -14.30
CA ILE A 322 3.78 -6.46 -14.62
C ILE A 322 4.03 -6.35 -16.13
N GLY A 323 5.22 -5.91 -16.52
CA GLY A 323 5.57 -5.74 -17.93
C GLY A 323 6.77 -4.81 -18.10
N LYS A 324 7.28 -4.70 -19.34
CA LYS A 324 8.30 -3.71 -19.64
C LYS A 324 7.70 -2.30 -19.53
N PRO A 325 8.51 -1.28 -19.17
CA PRO A 325 8.02 0.09 -19.08
C PRO A 325 7.33 0.58 -20.37
N GLU A 326 7.83 0.14 -21.53
CA GLU A 326 7.30 0.50 -22.84
C GLU A 326 5.92 -0.13 -23.13
N GLU A 327 5.63 -1.29 -22.52
CA GLU A 327 4.38 -2.03 -22.69
C GLU A 327 3.28 -1.54 -21.74
N LEU A 328 3.60 -0.61 -20.83
CA LEU A 328 2.67 -0.03 -19.85
C LEU A 328 1.42 0.58 -20.51
N GLN A 329 1.55 1.08 -21.74
CA GLN A 329 0.43 1.66 -22.49
C GLN A 329 -0.58 0.63 -23.00
N ARG A 330 -0.21 -0.65 -23.06
CA ARG A 330 -1.03 -1.75 -23.58
C ARG A 330 -1.47 -2.72 -22.47
N VAL A 331 -1.33 -2.33 -21.21
CA VAL A 331 -1.64 -3.19 -20.06
C VAL A 331 -3.12 -3.55 -20.07
N SER A 332 -3.39 -4.84 -20.21
CA SER A 332 -4.72 -5.43 -20.01
C SER A 332 -4.83 -6.00 -18.61
N GLN A 333 -5.99 -5.87 -17.98
CA GLN A 333 -6.26 -6.49 -16.69
C GLN A 333 -6.22 -8.03 -16.83
N VAL A 334 -5.29 -8.68 -16.12
CA VAL A 334 -5.13 -10.15 -16.12
C VAL A 334 -5.96 -10.81 -15.03
N SER A 335 -6.10 -10.15 -13.87
CA SER A 335 -6.84 -10.69 -12.73
C SER A 335 -7.40 -9.57 -11.86
N SER A 336 -8.51 -9.85 -11.19
CA SER A 336 -9.04 -9.03 -10.11
C SER A 336 -9.49 -9.91 -8.95
N GLY A 337 -9.06 -9.57 -7.74
CA GLY A 337 -9.51 -10.20 -6.51
C GLY A 337 -9.96 -9.16 -5.51
N ILE A 338 -11.01 -9.47 -4.76
CA ILE A 338 -11.40 -8.69 -3.58
C ILE A 338 -10.74 -9.36 -2.39
N SER A 339 -10.09 -8.56 -1.55
CA SER A 339 -9.50 -9.04 -0.31
C SER A 339 -10.60 -9.64 0.58
N LEU A 340 -10.50 -10.92 0.94
CA LEU A 340 -11.43 -11.58 1.86
C LEU A 340 -11.30 -10.90 3.24
N GLY A 341 -12.22 -9.98 3.51
CA GLY A 341 -12.40 -9.36 4.82
C GLY A 341 -13.63 -9.95 5.49
N PHE A 342 -13.59 -10.04 6.81
CA PHE A 342 -14.74 -10.44 7.61
C PHE A 342 -15.17 -9.20 8.40
N CYS A 343 -16.46 -8.86 8.33
CA CYS A 343 -17.05 -7.86 9.21
C CYS A 343 -17.89 -8.63 10.23
N TYR A 344 -17.58 -8.44 11.51
CA TYR A 344 -18.39 -8.99 12.59
C TYR A 344 -18.95 -7.83 13.41
N LEU A 345 -20.21 -7.98 13.83
CA LEU A 345 -20.83 -7.08 14.79
C LEU A 345 -20.82 -7.80 16.14
N THR A 346 -20.01 -7.31 17.07
CA THR A 346 -20.00 -7.83 18.43
C THR A 346 -20.93 -7.01 19.31
N LEU A 347 -21.75 -7.68 20.12
CA LEU A 347 -22.56 -7.04 21.13
C LEU A 347 -21.69 -6.62 22.31
N ARG A 348 -21.74 -5.34 22.67
CA ARG A 348 -21.14 -4.86 23.93
C ARG A 348 -22.00 -5.39 25.07
N LYS A 349 -21.48 -6.34 25.85
CA LYS A 349 -22.14 -6.82 27.07
C LYS A 349 -22.39 -5.63 27.99
N SER A 350 -23.66 -5.37 28.28
CA SER A 350 -24.09 -4.35 29.24
C SER A 350 -25.20 -4.93 30.10
N PRO A 351 -25.40 -4.45 31.34
CA PRO A 351 -26.50 -4.92 32.19
C PRO A 351 -27.89 -4.70 31.56
N ARG A 352 -27.98 -3.84 30.54
CA ARG A 352 -29.22 -3.44 29.87
C ARG A 352 -29.58 -4.31 28.65
N LEU A 353 -28.73 -5.26 28.27
CA LEU A 353 -28.93 -6.12 27.11
C LEU A 353 -28.72 -7.58 27.53
N SER A 354 -29.81 -8.34 27.61
CA SER A 354 -29.71 -9.78 27.83
C SER A 354 -29.19 -10.49 26.58
N LEU A 355 -28.53 -11.66 26.75
CA LEU A 355 -28.02 -12.48 25.64
C LEU A 355 -29.13 -12.79 24.60
N TRP A 356 -30.35 -13.00 25.09
CA TRP A 356 -31.54 -13.24 24.26
C TRP A 356 -31.99 -12.02 23.46
N GLN A 357 -31.96 -10.82 24.05
CA GLN A 357 -32.31 -9.57 23.36
C GLN A 357 -31.27 -9.20 22.30
N GLY A 358 -29.99 -9.49 22.55
CA GLY A 358 -28.91 -9.29 21.58
C GLY A 358 -29.03 -10.21 20.36
N ALA A 359 -29.35 -11.49 20.57
CA ALA A 359 -29.51 -12.48 19.49
C ALA A 359 -30.73 -12.22 18.59
N LYS A 360 -31.75 -11.53 19.13
CA LYS A 360 -33.02 -11.23 18.44
C LYS A 360 -33.02 -9.89 17.70
N SER A 361 -31.88 -9.22 17.60
CA SER A 361 -31.76 -8.02 16.77
C SER A 361 -31.86 -8.43 15.29
N ASP A 362 -33.04 -8.24 14.71
CA ASP A 362 -33.36 -8.49 13.29
C ASP A 362 -32.55 -7.56 12.37
N LEU A 363 -31.26 -7.86 12.24
CA LEU A 363 -30.46 -7.35 11.14
C LEU A 363 -30.85 -8.15 9.90
N HIS A 364 -31.79 -7.59 9.13
CA HIS A 364 -32.05 -8.04 7.77
C HIS A 364 -30.72 -8.00 6.99
N TYR A 365 -30.12 -9.17 6.75
CA TYR A 365 -28.91 -9.31 5.93
C TYR A 365 -29.08 -8.70 4.53
N SER A 366 -30.33 -8.67 4.01
CA SER A 366 -30.70 -8.02 2.76
C SER A 366 -30.60 -6.48 2.77
N SER A 367 -30.58 -5.87 3.95
CA SER A 367 -30.55 -4.41 4.15
C SER A 367 -29.14 -3.88 4.44
N ILE A 368 -28.18 -4.76 4.74
CA ILE A 368 -26.76 -4.43 4.76
C ILE A 368 -26.29 -4.31 3.30
N ARG A 369 -26.74 -3.26 2.62
CA ARG A 369 -26.12 -2.82 1.38
C ARG A 369 -24.76 -2.26 1.74
N PHE A 370 -23.72 -3.09 1.67
CA PHE A 370 -22.42 -2.56 1.31
C PHE A 370 -22.62 -1.73 0.05
N ILE A 371 -22.26 -0.45 0.07
CA ILE A 371 -22.24 0.39 -1.13
C ILE A 371 -21.07 -0.13 -2.00
N THR A 372 -21.23 -1.30 -2.59
CA THR A 372 -20.51 -1.76 -3.77
C THR A 372 -21.33 -1.29 -4.96
N ASN A 373 -21.28 0.01 -5.22
CA ASN A 373 -21.92 0.58 -6.39
C ASN A 373 -21.06 0.25 -7.61
N VAL A 374 -21.16 -0.98 -8.11
CA VAL A 374 -20.72 -1.35 -9.46
C VAL A 374 -21.98 -1.49 -10.31
N ARG A 375 -22.47 -0.36 -10.82
CA ARG A 375 -23.39 -0.38 -11.97
C ARG A 375 -22.56 -0.68 -13.22
N SER A 376 -22.27 -1.95 -13.45
CA SER A 376 -21.92 -2.43 -14.79
C SER A 376 -23.19 -2.41 -15.65
N ARG A 377 -23.33 -1.42 -16.53
CA ARG A 377 -24.26 -1.52 -17.67
C ARG A 377 -23.60 -2.40 -18.73
N ARG A 378 -23.76 -3.72 -18.64
CA ARG A 378 -23.77 -4.67 -19.77
C ARG A 378 -24.27 -6.03 -19.27
N LYS A 379 -25.18 -6.64 -20.05
CA LYS A 379 -25.96 -7.85 -19.75
C LYS A 379 -25.08 -9.06 -19.38
N PRO A 380 -25.59 -10.01 -18.56
CA PRO A 380 -24.91 -11.24 -18.22
C PRO A 380 -25.05 -12.25 -19.37
N ASP A 381 -23.98 -12.97 -19.66
CA ASP A 381 -24.07 -14.27 -20.33
C ASP A 381 -23.51 -15.35 -19.39
N HIS A 382 -24.12 -16.52 -19.46
CA HIS A 382 -24.23 -17.50 -18.39
C HIS A 382 -22.91 -18.18 -17.94
N ARG A 383 -22.72 -18.25 -16.61
CA ARG A 383 -22.28 -19.41 -15.78
C ARG A 383 -21.71 -18.90 -14.45
N GLN A 384 -22.59 -18.61 -13.49
CA GLN A 384 -22.20 -18.46 -12.07
C GLN A 384 -22.40 -19.80 -11.37
N SER A 385 -21.30 -20.48 -11.07
CA SER A 385 -21.25 -21.49 -10.02
C SER A 385 -21.19 -20.77 -8.67
N CYS A 386 -22.33 -20.73 -7.96
CA CYS A 386 -22.38 -20.39 -6.54
C CYS A 386 -21.71 -21.49 -5.73
N ILE A 387 -20.63 -21.17 -5.01
CA ILE A 387 -20.21 -21.96 -3.86
C ILE A 387 -20.78 -21.25 -2.63
N THR A 388 -21.91 -21.75 -2.16
CA THR A 388 -22.53 -21.36 -0.89
C THR A 388 -21.85 -22.13 0.23
N ALA A 389 -20.96 -21.51 0.99
CA ALA A 389 -20.50 -22.06 2.26
C ALA A 389 -21.58 -21.80 3.33
N ARG A 390 -22.42 -22.81 3.57
CA ARG A 390 -23.35 -22.85 4.72
C ARG A 390 -22.54 -23.33 5.92
N LEU A 391 -22.29 -22.46 6.89
CA LEU A 391 -21.80 -22.86 8.21
C LEU A 391 -23.02 -23.29 9.05
N ASP A 392 -23.23 -24.60 9.17
CA ASP A 392 -24.22 -25.16 10.09
C ASP A 392 -23.72 -25.01 11.54
N TYR A 393 -24.31 -24.05 12.25
CA TYR A 393 -24.24 -23.97 13.72
C TYR A 393 -25.28 -24.92 14.32
N SER A 394 -25.02 -26.23 14.25
CA SER A 394 -25.82 -27.23 14.96
C SER A 394 -25.00 -28.47 15.30
N ALA A 395 -23.94 -28.30 16.09
CA ALA A 395 -23.28 -29.40 16.79
C ALA A 395 -22.36 -28.84 17.89
N LEU A 396 -22.94 -28.39 19.00
CA LEU A 396 -22.27 -28.27 20.33
C LEU A 396 -23.34 -27.96 21.39
N ALA A 397 -24.39 -28.77 21.41
CA ALA A 397 -25.40 -28.79 22.46
C ALA A 397 -25.88 -30.22 22.70
N SER A 398 -24.97 -31.10 23.14
CA SER A 398 -25.27 -32.30 23.91
C SER A 398 -23.99 -33.13 24.08
N THR A 399 -23.50 -33.19 25.33
CA THR A 399 -23.02 -34.38 26.08
C THR A 399 -21.94 -33.97 27.07
N GLY A 400 -22.24 -34.15 28.36
CA GLY A 400 -21.27 -34.15 29.47
C GLY A 400 -21.28 -32.89 30.32
#